data_AF-A0A2T0RHI0-F1
#
_entry.id   AF-A0A2T0RHI0-F1
#
_cell.length_a   1.000
_cell.length_b   1.000
_cell.length_c   1.000
_cell.angle_alpha   90.00
_cell.angle_beta   90.00
_cell.angle_gamma   90.00
#
_symmetry.space_group_name_H-M   'P 1'
#
loop_
_entity.id
_entity.type
_entity.pdbx_description
1 polymer ?
#
loop_
_entity_poly.entity_id
_entity_poly.type
_entity_poly.pdbx_seq_one_letter_code
_entity_poly.pdbx_strand_id
1 'polypeptide(L)' 'MLTRHAGPSTVGETQRPPMEIMLRSLPAEHREVIVATYFRGRTTREAAQVLGLAPATVNALLYQAMRGLNRMVATYRRPV' A
#
# COMPACT_ATOMS: atom_id res chain seq x y z
N MET A 1 26.88 42.45 -6.49
CA MET A 1 27.27 41.07 -6.83
C MET A 1 26.77 40.14 -5.75
N LEU A 2 25.69 39.41 -5.99
CA LEU A 2 25.18 38.30 -5.16
C LEU A 2 24.19 37.51 -6.03
N THR A 3 24.70 36.55 -6.79
CA THR A 3 23.84 35.55 -7.45
C THR A 3 24.29 34.19 -6.95
N ARG A 4 23.79 33.83 -5.77
CA ARG A 4 23.79 32.43 -5.34
C ARG A 4 22.78 31.71 -6.21
N HIS A 5 23.24 31.11 -7.31
CA HIS A 5 22.50 30.03 -7.96
C HIS A 5 22.48 28.84 -7.01
N ALA A 6 21.48 28.80 -6.13
CA ALA A 6 21.05 27.54 -5.57
C ALA A 6 20.35 26.79 -6.72
N GLY A 7 21.10 25.90 -7.40
CA GLY A 7 20.51 24.92 -8.30
C GLY A 7 19.48 24.07 -7.54
N PRO A 8 18.47 23.50 -8.23
CA PRO A 8 17.50 22.63 -7.60
C PRO A 8 18.25 21.51 -6.87
N SER A 9 17.98 21.35 -5.58
CA SER A 9 18.60 20.32 -4.75
C SER A 9 18.21 18.94 -5.27
N THR A 10 19.00 18.40 -6.18
CA THR A 10 18.91 17.04 -6.71
C THR A 10 19.53 16.07 -5.71
N VAL A 11 18.82 15.76 -4.62
CA VAL A 11 19.14 14.62 -3.78
C VAL A 11 17.83 13.95 -3.34
N GLY A 12 17.38 12.94 -4.10
CA GLY A 12 16.59 11.81 -3.60
C GLY A 12 15.47 12.09 -2.61
N GLU A 13 14.63 13.10 -2.83
CA GLU A 13 13.35 13.20 -2.14
C GLU A 13 12.57 11.94 -2.52
N THR A 14 12.55 10.97 -1.61
CA THR A 14 11.86 9.70 -1.79
C THR A 14 10.41 10.04 -2.08
N GLN A 15 10.03 10.05 -3.36
CA GLN A 15 8.68 10.37 -3.78
C GLN A 15 7.77 9.40 -3.04
N ARG A 16 7.04 9.91 -2.05
CA ARG A 16 6.09 9.09 -1.31
C ARG A 16 4.97 8.75 -2.30
N PRO A 17 4.68 7.46 -2.52
CA PRO A 17 3.61 7.08 -3.41
C PRO A 17 2.29 7.68 -2.92
N PRO A 18 1.37 8.09 -3.80
CA PRO A 18 0.04 8.52 -3.41
C PRO A 18 -0.74 7.31 -2.89
N MET A 19 -0.53 6.99 -1.60
CA MET A 19 -1.03 5.77 -0.96
C MET A 19 -2.55 5.67 -1.06
N GLU A 20 -3.25 6.80 -1.03
CA GLU A 20 -4.70 6.83 -1.20
C GLU A 20 -5.12 6.28 -2.56
N ILE A 21 -4.51 6.75 -3.64
CA ILE A 21 -4.82 6.29 -5.00
C ILE A 21 -4.49 4.80 -5.12
N MET A 22 -3.35 4.37 -4.58
CA MET A 22 -2.94 2.98 -4.66
C MET A 22 -3.89 2.03 -3.92
N LEU A 23 -4.32 2.41 -2.73
CA LEU A 23 -5.29 1.63 -1.96
C LEU A 23 -6.64 1.59 -2.68
N ARG A 24 -7.11 2.71 -3.25
CA ARG A 24 -8.38 2.76 -4.02
C ARG A 24 -8.35 1.84 -5.25
N SER A 25 -7.21 1.68 -5.90
CA SER A 25 -7.06 0.81 -7.08
C SER A 25 -6.99 -0.69 -6.76
N LEU A 26 -6.84 -1.08 -5.48
CA LEU A 26 -6.94 -2.49 -5.11
C LEU A 26 -8.40 -2.98 -5.24
N PRO A 27 -8.62 -4.26 -5.58
CA PRO A 27 -9.92 -4.92 -5.45
C PRO A 27 -10.55 -4.70 -4.07
N ALA A 28 -11.88 -4.63 -4.00
CA ALA A 28 -12.60 -4.34 -2.75
C ALA A 28 -12.20 -5.32 -1.62
N GLU A 29 -12.16 -6.61 -1.95
CA GLU A 29 -11.78 -7.71 -1.05
C GLU A 29 -10.37 -7.48 -0.45
N HIS A 30 -9.43 -7.03 -1.28
CA HIS A 30 -8.06 -6.71 -0.86
C HIS A 30 -8.02 -5.52 0.09
N ARG A 31 -8.85 -4.49 -0.14
CA ARG A 31 -8.95 -3.35 0.78
C ARG A 31 -9.58 -3.76 2.10
N GLU A 32 -10.64 -4.54 2.07
CA GLU A 32 -11.37 -4.99 3.26
C GLU A 32 -10.48 -5.81 4.19
N VAL A 33 -9.69 -6.75 3.64
CA VAL A 33 -8.77 -7.55 4.44
C VAL A 33 -7.65 -6.71 5.06
N ILE A 34 -7.13 -5.71 4.32
CA ILE A 34 -6.16 -4.75 4.86
C ILE A 34 -6.79 -3.91 5.97
N VAL A 35 -8.02 -3.41 5.79
CA VAL A 35 -8.74 -2.63 6.81
C VAL A 35 -8.94 -3.46 8.07
N ALA A 36 -9.40 -4.71 7.93
CA ALA A 36 -9.63 -5.58 9.07
C ALA A 36 -8.33 -5.88 9.84
N THR A 37 -7.22 -6.13 9.16
CA THR A 37 -5.97 -6.59 9.79
C THR A 37 -5.05 -5.44 10.21
N TYR A 38 -4.67 -4.57 9.27
CA TYR A 38 -3.70 -3.50 9.52
C TYR A 38 -4.31 -2.29 10.23
N PHE A 39 -5.52 -1.87 9.83
CA PHE A 39 -6.12 -0.65 10.39
C PHE A 39 -6.96 -0.91 11.64
N ARG A 40 -7.55 -2.09 11.76
CA ARG A 40 -8.37 -2.49 12.93
C ARG A 40 -7.64 -3.43 13.88
N GLY A 41 -6.40 -3.81 13.57
CA GLY A 41 -5.55 -4.64 14.44
C GLY A 41 -6.05 -6.07 14.64
N ARG A 42 -6.97 -6.57 13.80
CA ARG A 42 -7.50 -7.93 13.96
C ARG A 42 -6.48 -8.96 13.49
N THR A 43 -6.42 -10.06 14.21
CA THR A 43 -5.74 -11.27 13.75
C THR A 43 -6.45 -11.84 12.51
N THR A 44 -5.76 -12.69 11.75
CA THR A 44 -6.35 -13.38 10.59
C THR A 44 -7.65 -14.11 10.94
N ARG A 45 -7.73 -14.76 12.12
CA ARG A 45 -8.92 -15.50 12.54
C ARG A 45 -10.10 -14.58 12.85
N GLU A 46 -9.87 -13.46 13.52
CA GLU A 46 -10.91 -12.46 13.79
C GLU A 46 -11.38 -11.78 12.49
N ALA A 47 -10.45 -11.46 11.59
CA ALA A 47 -10.77 -10.94 10.27
C ALA A 47 -11.62 -11.94 9.46
N ALA A 48 -11.30 -13.24 9.54
CA ALA A 48 -12.08 -14.30 8.90
C ALA A 48 -13.53 -14.33 9.39
N GLN A 49 -13.75 -14.20 10.70
CA GLN A 49 -15.08 -14.13 11.29
C GLN A 49 -15.84 -12.87 10.83
N VAL A 50 -15.20 -11.70 10.85
CA VAL A 50 -15.83 -10.43 10.46
C VAL A 50 -16.17 -10.37 8.97
N LEU A 51 -15.34 -10.97 8.12
CA LEU A 51 -15.51 -10.96 6.67
C LEU A 51 -16.32 -12.16 6.16
N GLY A 52 -16.69 -13.11 7.02
CA GLY A 52 -17.41 -14.33 6.60
C GLY A 52 -16.58 -15.25 5.69
N LEU A 53 -15.25 -15.28 5.87
CA LEU A 53 -14.31 -16.05 5.04
C LEU A 53 -13.63 -17.15 5.86
N ALA A 54 -13.05 -18.14 5.17
CA ALA A 54 -12.17 -19.09 5.83
C ALA A 54 -10.82 -18.43 6.19
N PRO A 55 -10.15 -18.79 7.31
CA PRO A 55 -8.84 -18.22 7.68
C PRO A 55 -7.77 -18.39 6.59
N ALA A 56 -7.80 -19.51 5.86
CA ALA A 56 -6.91 -19.74 4.73
C ALA A 56 -7.15 -18.75 3.58
N THR A 57 -8.42 -18.43 3.29
CA THR A 57 -8.80 -17.41 2.31
C THR A 57 -8.30 -16.04 2.73
N VAL A 58 -8.47 -15.66 4.00
CA VAL A 58 -7.95 -14.39 4.52
C VAL A 58 -6.43 -14.28 4.34
N ASN A 59 -5.67 -15.34 4.65
CA ASN A 59 -4.21 -15.33 4.45
C ASN A 59 -3.83 -15.19 2.97
N ALA A 60 -4.49 -15.91 2.07
CA ALA A 60 -4.25 -15.81 0.63
C ALA A 60 -4.60 -14.41 0.10
N LEU A 61 -5.73 -13.85 0.55
CA LEU A 61 -6.21 -12.52 0.18
C LEU A 61 -5.26 -11.43 0.68
N LEU A 62 -4.77 -11.56 1.91
CA LEU A 62 -3.77 -10.67 2.49
C LEU A 62 -2.48 -10.72 1.65
N TYR A 63 -1.96 -11.91 1.35
CA TYR A 63 -0.78 -12.05 0.49
C TYR A 63 -0.96 -11.39 -0.88
N GLN A 64 -2.09 -11.62 -1.56
CA GLN A 64 -2.38 -11.07 -2.88
C GLN A 64 -2.53 -9.53 -2.84
N ALA A 65 -3.21 -9.00 -1.82
CA ALA A 65 -3.37 -7.57 -1.60
C ALA A 65 -2.01 -6.87 -1.43
N MET A 66 -1.15 -7.41 -0.57
CA MET A 66 0.18 -6.84 -0.30
C MET A 66 1.11 -6.97 -1.49
N ARG A 67 1.05 -8.10 -2.22
CA ARG A 67 1.80 -8.27 -3.46
C ARG A 67 1.37 -7.27 -4.53
N GLY A 68 0.07 -7.01 -4.67
CA GLY A 68 -0.46 -5.99 -5.57
C GLY A 68 0.04 -4.60 -5.20
N LEU A 69 -0.10 -4.22 -3.92
CA LEU A 69 0.35 -2.92 -3.42
C LEU A 69 1.86 -2.72 -3.61
N ASN A 70 2.68 -3.72 -3.31
CA ASN A 70 4.13 -3.67 -3.50
C ASN A 70 4.53 -3.42 -4.96
N ARG A 71 3.82 -4.01 -5.92
CA ARG A 71 4.06 -3.76 -7.36
C ARG A 71 3.79 -2.32 -7.73
N MET A 72 2.66 -1.76 -7.27
CA MET A 72 2.30 -0.37 -7.53
C MET A 72 3.33 0.61 -6.96
N VAL A 73 3.78 0.37 -5.72
CA VAL A 73 4.84 1.16 -5.07
C VAL A 73 6.15 1.06 -5.84
N ALA A 74 6.53 -0.13 -6.29
CA ALA A 74 7.76 -0.33 -7.06
C ALA A 74 7.72 0.41 -8.41
N THR A 75 6.58 0.39 -9.10
CA THR A 75 6.37 1.14 -10.34
C THR A 75 6.48 2.65 -10.10
N TYR A 76 5.84 3.18 -9.05
CA TYR A 76 5.88 4.61 -8.75
C TYR A 76 7.29 5.11 -8.40
N ARG A 77 8.08 4.28 -7.70
CA ARG A 77 9.46 4.63 -7.32
C ARG A 77 10.46 4.62 -8.47
N ARG A 78 10.11 4.02 -9.61
CA ARG A 78 10.93 4.06 -10.83
C ARG A 78 10.31 5.08 -11.80
N PRO A 79 10.73 6.35 -11.78
CA PRO A 79 10.34 7.26 -12.85
C PRO A 79 10.92 6.74 -14.17
N VAL A 80 10.08 6.71 -15.21
CA VAL A 80 10.46 6.41 -16.60
C VAL A 80 11.23 7.57 -17.22
#